data_AF-A0AAU9QPP5-F1
#
_entry.id   AF-A0AAU9QPP5-F1
#
_cell.length_a   1.000
_cell.length_b   1.000
_cell.length_c   1.000
_cell.angle_alpha   90.00
_cell.angle_beta   90.00
_cell.angle_gamma   90.00
#
_symmetry.space_group_name_H-M   'P 1'
#
loop_
_entity.id
_entity.type
_entity.pdbx_description
1 polymer ?
#
loop_
_entity_poly.entity_id
_entity_poly.type
_entity_poly.pdbx_seq_one_letter_code
_entity_poly.pdbx_strand_id
1 'polypeptide(L)'
;MRYQSLFDDIHYGPEALRLRPPHKVSFDELLQALMPIWSGKTLTHYCYRAHESIHVLSADSFEITINTVSKVHIPTGRDLQDACRVKHITINLWDSADVKGLIELLVRELNASLSFESVVLADHISDGC
;
A
#
# COMPACT_ATOMS: atom_id res chain seq x y z
N MET A 1 3.17 -24.48 0.91
CA MET A 1 3.49 -23.33 1.80
C MET A 1 2.18 -22.83 2.38
N ARG A 2 2.09 -22.57 3.70
CA ARG A 2 0.85 -22.08 4.32
C ARG A 2 0.69 -20.59 4.03
N TYR A 3 -0.46 -20.25 3.47
CA TYR A 3 -0.94 -18.90 3.17
C TYR A 3 -0.93 -18.03 4.44
N GLN A 4 -0.50 -16.77 4.31
CA GLN A 4 -0.50 -15.82 5.43
C GLN A 4 -1.03 -14.48 4.94
N SER A 5 -2.27 -14.16 5.34
CA SER A 5 -2.84 -12.81 5.27
C SER A 5 -1.98 -11.85 6.09
N LEU A 6 -1.99 -10.56 5.74
CA LEU A 6 -1.24 -9.53 6.45
C LEU A 6 -1.75 -9.35 7.89
N PHE A 7 -3.07 -9.45 8.06
CA PHE A 7 -3.75 -9.22 9.34
C PHE A 7 -4.19 -10.52 10.02
N ASP A 8 -4.46 -10.44 11.32
CA ASP A 8 -5.01 -11.53 12.10
C ASP A 8 -6.54 -11.59 11.93
N ASP A 9 -7.02 -12.62 11.24
CA ASP A 9 -8.45 -12.80 10.87
C ASP A 9 -9.35 -13.10 12.10
N ILE A 10 -8.78 -13.21 13.30
CA ILE A 10 -9.48 -13.60 14.55
C ILE A 10 -10.18 -12.39 15.22
N HIS A 11 -9.83 -11.14 14.86
CA HIS A 11 -10.31 -9.95 15.55
C HIS A 11 -11.27 -9.12 14.67
N TYR A 12 -12.46 -8.81 15.20
CA TYR A 12 -13.45 -7.94 14.56
C TYR A 12 -13.60 -6.63 15.36
N GLY A 13 -13.66 -5.48 14.68
CA GLY A 13 -13.79 -4.14 15.29
C GLY A 13 -12.56 -3.25 15.04
N PRO A 14 -12.43 -2.07 15.67
CA PRO A 14 -11.28 -1.17 15.50
C PRO A 14 -9.92 -1.79 15.92
N GLU A 15 -9.95 -2.92 16.62
CA GLU A 15 -8.78 -3.76 16.94
C GLU A 15 -8.41 -4.75 15.80
N ALA A 16 -9.14 -4.76 14.69
CA ALA A 16 -8.98 -5.72 13.58
C ALA A 16 -7.71 -5.51 12.73
N LEU A 17 -7.06 -4.36 12.80
CA LEU A 17 -5.80 -4.10 12.08
C LEU A 17 -4.58 -4.57 12.88
N ARG A 18 -4.64 -5.80 13.38
CA ARG A 18 -3.50 -6.42 14.06
C ARG A 18 -2.65 -7.17 13.03
N LEU A 19 -1.51 -6.60 12.70
CA LEU A 19 -0.52 -7.27 11.85
C LEU A 19 -0.10 -8.61 12.45
N ARG A 20 0.01 -9.63 11.61
CA ARG A 20 0.63 -10.88 12.05
C ARG A 20 2.08 -10.61 12.47
N PRO A 21 2.60 -11.28 13.51
CA PRO A 21 3.94 -11.01 14.04
C PRO A 21 5.07 -10.96 13.00
N PRO A 22 5.10 -11.83 11.96
CA PRO A 22 6.14 -11.77 10.93
C PRO A 22 6.15 -10.46 10.12
N HIS A 23 5.01 -9.81 9.97
CA HIS A 23 4.85 -8.60 9.16
C HIS A 23 4.99 -7.31 9.97
N LYS A 24 4.90 -7.40 11.31
CA LYS A 24 5.03 -6.22 12.17
C LYS A 24 6.39 -5.54 12.02
N VAL A 25 7.48 -6.30 12.03
CA VAL A 25 8.83 -5.73 11.89
C VAL A 25 8.98 -5.01 10.55
N SER A 26 8.54 -5.66 9.45
CA SER A 26 8.60 -5.05 8.12
C SER A 26 7.77 -3.79 8.00
N PHE A 27 6.59 -3.79 8.62
CA PHE A 27 5.73 -2.61 8.66
C PHE A 27 6.33 -1.47 9.49
N ASP A 28 6.93 -1.78 10.65
CA ASP A 28 7.56 -0.78 11.51
C ASP A 28 8.75 -0.11 10.78
N GLU A 29 9.55 -0.87 10.03
CA GLU A 29 10.62 -0.32 9.18
C GLU A 29 10.07 0.57 8.06
N LEU A 30 9.03 0.10 7.36
CA LEU A 30 8.35 0.88 6.32
C LEU A 30 7.83 2.21 6.90
N LEU A 31 7.17 2.16 8.06
CA LEU A 31 6.63 3.34 8.73
C LEU A 31 7.74 4.33 9.06
N GLN A 32 8.85 3.88 9.65
CA GLN A 32 10.00 4.75 9.95
C GLN A 32 10.58 5.42 8.70
N ALA A 33 10.64 4.71 7.58
CA ALA A 33 11.10 5.28 6.31
C ALA A 33 10.13 6.32 5.74
N LEU A 34 8.82 6.13 5.94
CA LEU A 34 7.77 7.02 5.43
C LEU A 34 7.50 8.22 6.33
N MET A 35 7.72 8.14 7.65
CA MET A 35 7.51 9.23 8.59
C MET A 35 8.08 10.59 8.12
N PRO A 36 9.36 10.72 7.72
CA PRO A 36 9.90 12.00 7.27
C PRO A 36 9.31 12.47 5.92
N ILE A 37 8.66 11.59 5.17
CA ILE A 37 8.15 11.86 3.82
C ILE A 37 6.67 12.21 3.88
N TRP A 38 5.86 11.48 4.64
CA TRP A 38 4.40 11.47 4.52
C TRP A 38 3.65 11.85 5.81
N SER A 39 4.35 12.03 6.94
CA SER A 39 3.70 12.39 8.20
C SER A 39 2.89 13.68 8.07
N GLY A 40 1.60 13.64 8.45
CA GLY A 40 0.71 14.80 8.41
C GLY A 40 0.23 15.23 7.02
N LYS A 41 0.55 14.48 5.96
CA LYS A 41 0.22 14.85 4.57
C LYS A 41 -1.12 14.29 4.13
N THR A 42 -1.65 14.84 3.03
CA THR A 42 -2.74 14.21 2.28
C THR A 42 -2.15 13.30 1.22
N LEU A 43 -2.40 12.00 1.34
CA LEU A 43 -1.99 11.00 0.37
C LEU A 43 -3.08 10.86 -0.68
N THR A 44 -2.67 10.91 -1.95
CA THR A 44 -3.57 10.61 -3.05
C THR A 44 -3.62 9.11 -3.24
N HIS A 45 -4.82 8.53 -3.13
CA HIS A 45 -5.09 7.14 -3.46
C HIS A 45 -5.78 7.08 -4.81
N TYR A 46 -5.17 6.37 -5.75
CA TYR A 46 -5.79 5.99 -7.00
C TYR A 46 -5.65 4.50 -7.27
N CYS A 47 -6.53 3.97 -8.12
CA CYS A 47 -6.54 2.57 -8.51
C CYS A 47 -6.75 2.47 -10.01
N TYR A 48 -5.97 1.63 -10.66
CA TYR A 48 -6.15 1.30 -12.07
C TYR A 48 -6.11 -0.22 -12.26
N ARG A 49 -6.74 -0.66 -13.34
CA ARG A 49 -6.76 -2.08 -13.73
C ARG A 49 -5.71 -2.31 -14.79
N ALA A 50 -4.81 -3.24 -14.54
CA ALA A 50 -4.03 -3.92 -15.57
C ALA A 50 -4.64 -5.32 -15.76
N HIS A 51 -3.94 -6.37 -15.33
CA HIS A 51 -4.51 -7.72 -15.21
C HIS A 51 -5.22 -7.94 -13.86
N GLU A 52 -4.74 -7.28 -12.80
CA GLU A 52 -5.32 -7.24 -11.47
C GLU A 52 -5.49 -5.76 -11.04
N SER A 53 -6.24 -5.51 -9.95
CA SER A 53 -6.39 -4.16 -9.40
C SER A 53 -5.09 -3.72 -8.74
N ILE A 54 -4.50 -2.63 -9.24
CA ILE A 54 -3.28 -2.04 -8.68
C ILE A 54 -3.66 -0.77 -7.94
N HIS A 55 -3.30 -0.70 -6.65
CA HIS A 55 -3.55 0.46 -5.81
C HIS A 55 -2.26 1.27 -5.68
N VAL A 56 -2.36 2.59 -5.76
CA VAL A 56 -1.21 3.47 -5.57
C VAL A 56 -1.54 4.56 -4.55
N LEU A 57 -0.62 4.74 -3.59
CA LEU A 57 -0.59 5.90 -2.71
C LEU A 57 0.52 6.82 -3.17
N SER A 58 0.23 8.11 -3.37
CA SER A 58 1.23 9.10 -3.77
C SER A 58 1.17 10.38 -2.94
N ALA A 59 2.34 10.93 -2.67
CA ALA A 59 2.52 12.31 -2.18
C ALA A 59 3.96 12.77 -2.47
N ASP A 60 4.13 14.03 -2.89
CA ASP A 60 5.42 14.69 -3.13
C ASP A 60 6.40 13.93 -4.04
N SER A 61 5.90 13.39 -5.15
CA SER A 61 6.68 12.58 -6.10
C SER A 61 7.24 11.28 -5.50
N PHE A 62 6.68 10.82 -4.39
CA PHE A 62 6.95 9.51 -3.79
C PHE A 62 5.70 8.65 -3.92
N GLU A 63 5.87 7.38 -4.30
CA GLU A 63 4.77 6.45 -4.52
C GLU A 63 4.96 5.11 -3.78
N ILE A 64 3.86 4.55 -3.32
CA ILE A 64 3.74 3.13 -2.94
C ILE A 64 2.74 2.48 -3.88
N THR A 65 3.19 1.48 -4.64
CA THR A 65 2.32 0.58 -5.40
C THR A 65 2.02 -0.65 -4.56
N ILE A 66 0.74 -1.01 -4.47
CA ILE A 66 0.24 -2.15 -3.70
C ILE A 66 -0.45 -3.12 -4.68
N ASN A 67 0.13 -4.31 -4.82
CA ASN A 67 -0.38 -5.38 -5.67
C ASN A 67 -1.08 -6.45 -4.85
N THR A 68 -2.12 -7.07 -5.40
CA THR A 68 -2.77 -8.26 -4.83
C THR A 68 -2.21 -9.53 -5.48
N VAL A 69 -1.21 -10.17 -4.87
CA VAL A 69 -0.54 -11.37 -5.40
C VAL A 69 -0.38 -12.45 -4.34
N SER A 70 -0.05 -13.67 -4.76
CA SER A 70 -0.01 -14.85 -3.87
C SER A 70 1.08 -14.84 -2.78
N LYS A 71 2.07 -13.94 -2.87
CA LYS A 71 3.17 -13.84 -1.91
C LYS A 71 3.20 -12.45 -1.27
N VAL A 72 2.78 -12.38 0.01
CA VAL A 72 2.86 -11.16 0.81
C VAL A 72 4.31 -10.73 1.00
N HIS A 73 4.58 -9.45 0.73
CA HIS A 73 5.91 -8.85 0.86
C HIS A 73 5.81 -7.35 1.14
N ILE A 74 6.38 -6.94 2.27
CA ILE A 74 6.69 -5.55 2.60
C ILE A 74 8.22 -5.45 2.59
N PRO A 75 8.83 -4.55 1.79
CA PRO A 75 10.28 -4.44 1.70
C PRO A 75 10.89 -3.98 3.02
N THR A 76 12.09 -4.47 3.31
CA THR A 76 12.86 -4.16 4.52
C THR A 76 14.33 -3.97 4.21
N GLY A 77 15.10 -3.44 5.16
CA GLY A 77 16.55 -3.33 5.06
C GLY A 77 17.01 -2.62 3.78
N ARG A 78 17.91 -3.27 3.02
CA ARG A 78 18.48 -2.68 1.78
C ARG A 78 17.43 -2.48 0.69
N ASP A 79 16.50 -3.42 0.53
CA ASP A 79 15.46 -3.32 -0.51
C ASP A 79 14.57 -2.09 -0.26
N LEU A 80 14.24 -1.81 1.01
CA LEU A 80 13.51 -0.60 1.39
C LEU A 80 14.34 0.67 1.14
N GLN A 81 15.62 0.67 1.49
CA GLN A 81 16.50 1.82 1.25
C GLN A 81 16.64 2.15 -0.24
N ASP A 82 16.80 1.13 -1.08
CA ASP A 82 16.89 1.29 -2.53
C ASP A 82 15.58 1.80 -3.12
N ALA A 83 14.45 1.28 -2.66
CA ALA A 83 13.11 1.75 -3.02
C ALA A 83 12.89 3.23 -2.63
N CYS A 84 13.29 3.62 -1.42
CA CYS A 84 13.24 5.01 -0.98
C CYS A 84 14.12 5.93 -1.82
N ARG A 85 15.31 5.47 -2.26
CA ARG A 85 16.21 6.24 -3.12
C ARG A 85 15.60 6.56 -4.49
N VAL A 86 14.85 5.61 -5.06
CA VAL A 86 14.13 5.81 -6.33
C VAL A 86 12.71 6.37 -6.15
N LYS A 87 12.34 6.71 -4.91
CA LYS A 87 11.04 7.27 -4.51
C LYS A 87 9.83 6.39 -4.86
N HIS A 88 10.04 5.08 -4.94
CA HIS A 88 8.99 4.14 -5.32
C HIS A 88 9.14 2.83 -4.56
N ILE A 89 8.12 2.49 -3.78
CA ILE A 89 8.04 1.25 -3.00
C ILE A 89 6.96 0.35 -3.62
N THR A 90 7.26 -0.93 -3.75
CA THR A 90 6.27 -1.94 -4.13
C THR A 90 5.96 -2.86 -2.96
N ILE A 91 4.67 -3.01 -2.65
CA ILE A 91 4.14 -3.89 -1.62
C ILE A 91 3.24 -4.91 -2.29
N ASN A 92 3.35 -6.17 -1.86
CA ASN A 92 2.53 -7.26 -2.34
C ASN A 92 1.69 -7.79 -1.18
N LEU A 93 0.38 -7.91 -1.38
CA LEU A 93 -0.59 -8.36 -0.38
C LEU A 93 -1.45 -9.48 -0.94
N TRP A 94 -2.12 -10.23 -0.08
CA TRP A 94 -2.87 -11.40 -0.50
C TRP A 94 -4.18 -11.02 -1.22
N ASP A 95 -4.97 -10.12 -0.62
CA ASP A 95 -6.29 -9.78 -1.12
C ASP A 95 -6.65 -8.30 -0.89
N SER A 96 -7.84 -7.92 -1.33
CA SER A 96 -8.36 -6.56 -1.18
C SER A 96 -8.63 -6.15 0.27
N ALA A 97 -8.85 -7.09 1.18
CA ALA A 97 -9.04 -6.79 2.60
C ALA A 97 -7.71 -6.36 3.24
N ASP A 98 -6.62 -7.06 2.92
CA ASP A 98 -5.26 -6.68 3.31
C ASP A 98 -4.88 -5.32 2.72
N VAL A 99 -5.22 -5.04 1.46
CA VAL A 99 -4.97 -3.73 0.84
C VAL A 99 -5.66 -2.61 1.62
N LYS A 100 -6.97 -2.78 1.89
CA LYS A 100 -7.73 -1.79 2.64
C LYS A 100 -7.14 -1.59 4.03
N GLY A 101 -6.83 -2.68 4.73
CA GLY A 101 -6.28 -2.64 6.08
C GLY A 101 -4.90 -1.98 6.13
N LEU A 102 -4.04 -2.24 5.16
CA LEU A 102 -2.72 -1.60 5.08
C LEU A 102 -2.85 -0.10 4.87
N ILE A 103 -3.71 0.33 3.94
CA ILE A 103 -3.94 1.76 3.68
C ILE A 103 -4.46 2.46 4.94
N GLU A 104 -5.46 1.87 5.61
CA GLU A 104 -6.03 2.42 6.84
C GLU A 104 -4.97 2.52 7.95
N LEU A 105 -4.15 1.47 8.11
CA LEU A 105 -3.07 1.46 9.09
C LEU A 105 -2.01 2.51 8.78
N LEU A 106 -1.55 2.62 7.52
CA LEU A 106 -0.58 3.64 7.11
C LEU A 106 -1.10 5.06 7.36
N VAL A 107 -2.34 5.34 6.95
CA VAL A 107 -2.97 6.66 7.16
C VAL A 107 -3.02 7.01 8.63
N ARG A 108 -3.43 6.05 9.48
CA ARG A 108 -3.50 6.24 10.94
C ARG A 108 -2.12 6.50 11.55
N GLU A 109 -1.15 5.63 11.29
CA GLU A 109 0.17 5.69 11.93
C GLU A 109 1.01 6.88 11.44
N LEU A 110 0.80 7.34 10.20
CA LEU A 110 1.44 8.55 9.67
C LEU A 110 0.68 9.84 10.04
N ASN A 111 -0.45 9.75 10.74
CA ASN A 111 -1.36 10.87 10.97
C ASN A 111 -1.68 11.62 9.66
N ALA A 112 -1.85 10.87 8.58
CA ALA A 112 -2.11 11.38 7.25
C ALA A 112 -3.63 11.50 7.00
N SER A 113 -3.99 12.13 5.89
CA SER A 113 -5.35 12.10 5.33
C SER A 113 -5.33 11.46 3.96
N LEU A 114 -6.48 10.98 3.47
CA LEU A 114 -6.60 10.34 2.16
C LEU A 114 -7.47 11.20 1.25
N SER A 115 -6.96 11.54 0.06
CA SER A 115 -7.77 12.00 -1.07
C SER A 115 -7.91 10.85 -2.05
N PHE A 116 -9.10 10.68 -2.63
CA PHE A 116 -9.33 9.66 -3.64
C PHE A 116 -9.38 10.30 -5.03
N GLU A 117 -8.55 9.81 -5.94
CA GLU A 117 -8.64 10.16 -7.36
C GLU A 117 -9.21 8.98 -8.16
N SER A 118 -10.37 9.23 -8.78
CA SER A 118 -10.95 8.29 -9.73
C SER A 118 -10.23 8.44 -11.07
N VAL A 119 -9.29 7.54 -11.36
CA VAL A 119 -8.69 7.45 -12.70
C VAL A 119 -9.71 6.80 -13.62
N VAL A 120 -10.43 7.62 -14.39
CA VAL A 120 -11.14 7.15 -15.58
C VAL A 120 -10.05 6.81 -16.60
N LEU A 121 -9.69 5.53 -16.70
CA LEU A 121 -8.96 5.06 -17.87
C LEU A 121 -9.87 5.40 -19.06
N ALA A 122 -9.43 6.35 -19.89
CA ALA A 122 -10.10 6.61 -21.14
C ALA A 122 -10.07 5.30 -21.92
N ASP A 123 -11.21 4.60 -21.96
CA ASP A 123 -11.46 3.57 -22.95
C ASP A 123 -11.04 4.17 -24.28
N HIS A 124 -10.13 3.45 -24.94
CA HIS A 124 -9.59 3.74 -26.25
C HIS A 124 -10.44 4.74 -27.04
N ILE A 125 -9.93 5.97 -27.17
CA ILE A 125 -10.18 6.73 -28.39
C ILE A 125 -9.52 5.88 -29.47
N SER A 126 -10.30 4.94 -30.03
CA SER A 126 -10.09 4.48 -31.38
C SER A 126 -10.17 5.76 -32.22
N ASP A 127 -9.00 6.21 -32.66
CA ASP A 127 -8.86 7.27 -33.63
C ASP A 127 -9.91 7.08 -34.75
N GLY A 128 -10.62 8.17 -35.04
CA GLY A 128 -11.36 8.24 -36.28
C GLY A 128 -10.38 8.25 -37.45
N CYS A 129 -10.59 7.33 -38.39
CA CYS A 129 -10.50 7.53 -39.84
C CYS A 129 -11.36 6.47 -40.53
#